data_AF-A0A5C6ZH07-F1
#
_entry.id   AF-A0A5C6ZH07-F1
#
_cell.length_a   1.000
_cell.length_b   1.000
_cell.length_c   1.000
_cell.angle_alpha   90.00
_cell.angle_beta   90.00
_cell.angle_gamma   90.00
#
_symmetry.space_group_name_H-M   'P 1'
#
loop_
_entity.id
_entity.type
_entity.pdbx_description
1 polymer ?
#
loop_
_entity_poly.entity_id
_entity_poly.type
_entity_poly.pdbx_seq_one_letter_code
_entity_poly.pdbx_strand_id
1 'polypeptide(L)'
;MSITLMKTHMKKSVLILIIAICTQFTAWSQEQINAYKYVLIPNQFEFLSAKDQYQINSLTKFLFNKYGYTAFLEDEELPEDLKRDRCLALKADVNKVSGGFLKTKLQMSLLDCNNKVVAASKVGETREKKYEVAYNLALREAFETFQNFDYAYQPTSDSNSKMDDTKADVAAIKDQKAAKKEIERLKNEVESLKNKEREAVSQVEKQVIKAESKTEVMPSAPKNTIVEDTADLLYAQPLDNGYQIVDTEPKKVMILLNTGVQNTFLVKGKDAIVYKRGNTWVYESYETEKLETKTLNLKF
;
A
#
# COMPACT_ATOMS: atom_id res chain seq x y z
N MET A 1 59.47 -21.31 -47.24
CA MET A 1 58.73 -22.07 -46.21
C MET A 1 58.43 -21.26 -44.93
N SER A 2 58.73 -19.95 -44.88
CA SER A 2 58.74 -19.20 -43.61
C SER A 2 57.49 -18.32 -43.35
N ILE A 3 56.69 -17.98 -44.36
CA ILE A 3 55.53 -17.07 -44.19
C ILE A 3 54.28 -17.84 -43.70
N THR A 4 54.13 -19.10 -44.10
CA THR A 4 52.98 -19.95 -43.73
C THR A 4 53.02 -20.40 -42.27
N LEU A 5 54.22 -20.59 -41.71
CA LEU A 5 54.43 -20.97 -40.31
C LEU A 5 54.11 -19.81 -39.34
N MET A 6 54.44 -18.59 -39.74
CA MET A 6 54.21 -17.39 -38.92
C MET A 6 52.73 -16.98 -38.89
N LYS A 7 52.00 -17.20 -40.01
CA LYS A 7 50.56 -16.90 -40.14
C LYS A 7 49.67 -17.88 -39.36
N THR A 8 50.14 -19.12 -39.16
CA THR A 8 49.46 -20.13 -38.33
C THR A 8 49.69 -19.92 -36.84
N HIS A 9 50.88 -19.43 -36.45
CA HIS A 9 51.16 -19.03 -35.06
C HIS A 9 50.34 -17.82 -34.62
N MET A 10 50.22 -16.80 -35.47
CA MET A 10 49.47 -15.57 -35.16
C MET A 10 47.96 -15.83 -35.02
N LYS A 11 47.38 -16.73 -35.83
CA LYS A 11 45.97 -17.15 -35.68
C LYS A 11 45.70 -17.96 -34.41
N LYS A 12 46.64 -18.82 -34.00
CA LYS A 12 46.53 -19.59 -32.74
C LYS A 12 46.66 -18.70 -31.51
N SER A 13 47.59 -17.73 -31.52
CA SER A 13 47.74 -16.74 -30.44
C SER A 13 46.53 -15.81 -30.31
N VAL A 14 45.90 -15.41 -31.44
CA VAL A 14 44.66 -14.62 -31.43
C VAL A 14 43.47 -15.45 -30.90
N LEU A 15 43.37 -16.73 -31.26
CA LEU A 15 42.32 -17.62 -30.75
C LEU A 15 42.44 -17.85 -29.23
N ILE A 16 43.67 -18.00 -28.72
CA ILE A 16 43.94 -18.17 -27.28
C ILE A 16 43.61 -16.87 -26.51
N LEU A 17 43.90 -15.70 -27.08
CA LEU A 17 43.56 -14.40 -26.48
C LEU A 17 42.04 -14.17 -26.40
N ILE A 18 41.28 -14.58 -27.42
CA ILE A 18 39.81 -14.47 -27.43
C ILE A 18 39.18 -15.41 -26.38
N ILE A 19 39.71 -16.63 -26.22
CA ILE A 19 39.23 -17.58 -25.21
C ILE A 19 39.55 -17.07 -23.78
N ALA A 20 40.72 -16.47 -23.57
CA ALA A 20 41.10 -15.89 -22.27
C ALA A 20 40.25 -14.66 -21.88
N ILE A 21 39.74 -13.90 -22.86
CA ILE A 21 38.82 -12.78 -22.63
C ILE A 21 37.39 -13.28 -22.31
N CYS A 22 36.97 -14.42 -22.85
CA CYS A 22 35.66 -15.00 -22.55
C CYS A 22 35.55 -15.64 -21.15
N THR A 23 36.66 -16.06 -20.53
CA THR A 23 36.65 -16.67 -19.18
C THR A 23 36.58 -15.67 -18.03
N GLN A 24 36.57 -14.36 -18.30
CA GLN A 24 36.44 -13.31 -17.27
C GLN A 24 34.98 -12.96 -16.93
N PHE A 25 33.99 -13.60 -17.57
CA PHE A 25 32.57 -13.25 -17.45
C PHE A 25 31.71 -14.16 -16.56
N THR A 26 32.31 -15.11 -15.83
CA THR A 26 31.53 -16.02 -14.98
C THR A 26 31.94 -15.90 -13.51
N ALA A 27 31.34 -14.93 -12.81
CA ALA A 27 30.94 -15.03 -11.40
C ALA A 27 30.54 -13.64 -10.86
N TRP A 28 29.35 -13.15 -11.23
CA TRP A 28 28.65 -12.22 -10.35
C TRP A 28 27.82 -13.07 -9.41
N SER A 29 28.29 -13.19 -8.17
CA SER A 29 27.58 -13.84 -7.07
C SER A 29 26.21 -13.15 -6.90
N GLN A 30 25.14 -13.82 -7.31
CA GLN A 30 23.74 -13.42 -7.09
C GLN A 30 23.23 -13.93 -5.73
N GLU A 31 24.09 -13.98 -4.72
CA GLU A 31 23.79 -14.61 -3.42
C GLU A 31 23.30 -13.60 -2.37
N GLN A 32 23.42 -12.29 -2.64
CA GLN A 32 23.25 -11.28 -1.59
C GLN A 32 21.80 -10.88 -1.30
N ILE A 33 20.88 -10.91 -2.28
CA ILE A 33 19.47 -10.54 -2.03
C ILE A 33 18.72 -11.68 -1.34
N ASN A 34 19.01 -12.92 -1.75
CA ASN A 34 18.36 -14.13 -1.24
C ASN A 34 18.70 -14.43 0.23
N ALA A 35 19.76 -13.82 0.76
CA ALA A 35 20.13 -13.89 2.18
C ALA A 35 19.12 -13.21 3.12
N TYR A 36 18.25 -12.34 2.59
CA TYR A 36 17.30 -11.57 3.39
C TYR A 36 15.90 -12.08 3.18
N LYS A 37 15.16 -12.25 4.28
CA LYS A 37 13.80 -12.82 4.28
C LYS A 37 12.73 -11.78 3.93
N TYR A 38 13.02 -10.52 4.23
CA TYR A 38 12.04 -9.44 4.13
C TYR A 38 12.60 -8.23 3.38
N VAL A 39 11.70 -7.37 2.92
CA VAL A 39 12.03 -6.02 2.43
C VAL A 39 11.26 -5.01 3.26
N LEU A 40 11.96 -4.04 3.84
CA LEU A 40 11.38 -3.00 4.67
C LEU A 40 11.41 -1.67 3.91
N ILE A 41 10.23 -1.07 3.75
CA ILE A 41 10.05 0.20 3.04
C ILE A 41 9.80 1.31 4.07
N PRO A 42 10.52 2.44 4.01
CA PRO A 42 10.23 3.58 4.88
C PRO A 42 8.85 4.15 4.59
N ASN A 43 8.28 4.86 5.55
CA ASN A 43 6.99 5.52 5.35
C ASN A 43 7.07 6.76 4.45
N GLN A 44 8.27 7.31 4.30
CA GLN A 44 8.56 8.47 3.47
C GLN A 44 9.99 8.34 2.92
N PHE A 45 10.16 8.56 1.62
CA PHE A 45 11.47 8.69 1.00
C PHE A 45 12.01 10.12 1.13
N GLU A 46 13.32 10.29 1.15
CA GLU A 46 14.00 11.57 1.42
C GLU A 46 13.56 12.70 0.47
N PHE A 47 13.27 12.37 -0.79
CA PHE A 47 12.87 13.35 -1.80
C PHE A 47 11.39 13.75 -1.73
N LEU A 48 10.57 13.09 -0.90
CA LEU A 48 9.16 13.38 -0.72
C LEU A 48 8.96 14.34 0.46
N SER A 49 7.95 15.20 0.37
CA SER A 49 7.63 16.19 1.42
C SER A 49 6.63 15.68 2.45
N ALA A 50 5.91 14.59 2.15
CA ALA A 50 4.94 13.96 3.03
C ALA A 50 4.99 12.44 2.95
N LYS A 51 4.47 11.79 4.00
CA LYS A 51 4.30 10.34 4.09
C LYS A 51 3.51 9.80 2.90
N ASP A 52 4.04 8.75 2.26
CA ASP A 52 3.46 8.09 1.08
C ASP A 52 2.95 9.05 -0.01
N GLN A 53 3.62 10.20 -0.17
CA GLN A 53 3.22 11.18 -1.17
C GLN A 53 3.31 10.56 -2.57
N TYR A 54 2.25 10.74 -3.36
CA TYR A 54 2.05 10.10 -4.66
C TYR A 54 2.00 8.56 -4.62
N GLN A 55 1.73 7.97 -3.45
CA GLN A 55 1.64 6.53 -3.22
C GLN A 55 2.93 5.77 -3.54
N ILE A 56 4.10 6.41 -3.45
CA ILE A 56 5.37 5.79 -3.86
C ILE A 56 5.82 4.72 -2.88
N ASN A 57 5.58 4.90 -1.58
CA ASN A 57 5.96 3.93 -0.55
C ASN A 57 5.04 2.70 -0.63
N SER A 58 3.73 2.93 -0.71
CA SER A 58 2.73 1.89 -0.93
C SER A 58 2.93 1.14 -2.25
N LEU A 59 3.25 1.85 -3.34
CA LEU A 59 3.56 1.24 -4.63
C LEU A 59 4.82 0.37 -4.56
N THR A 60 5.86 0.84 -3.87
CA THR A 60 7.10 0.08 -3.69
C THR A 60 6.81 -1.25 -2.98
N LYS A 61 6.08 -1.20 -1.85
CA LYS A 61 5.61 -2.39 -1.14
C LYS A 61 4.81 -3.32 -2.06
N PHE A 62 3.84 -2.76 -2.79
CA PHE A 62 3.00 -3.53 -3.71
C PHE A 62 3.82 -4.25 -4.79
N LEU A 63 4.80 -3.56 -5.39
CA LEU A 63 5.65 -4.14 -6.42
C LEU A 63 6.50 -5.29 -5.87
N PHE A 64 7.15 -5.11 -4.72
CA PHE A 64 7.91 -6.21 -4.09
C PHE A 64 7.03 -7.43 -3.80
N ASN A 65 5.87 -7.23 -3.19
CA ASN A 65 4.94 -8.33 -2.90
C ASN A 65 4.42 -9.01 -4.18
N LYS A 66 4.18 -8.23 -5.25
CA LYS A 66 3.74 -8.76 -6.54
C LYS A 66 4.77 -9.70 -7.18
N TYR A 67 6.06 -9.47 -6.96
CA TYR A 67 7.15 -10.25 -7.56
C TYR A 67 7.81 -11.22 -6.56
N GLY A 68 7.08 -11.65 -5.52
CA GLY A 68 7.47 -12.79 -4.67
C GLY A 68 8.30 -12.45 -3.43
N TYR A 69 8.60 -11.17 -3.20
CA TYR A 69 9.23 -10.72 -1.96
C TYR A 69 8.19 -10.58 -0.84
N THR A 70 8.62 -10.66 0.42
CA THR A 70 7.76 -10.34 1.57
C THR A 70 8.11 -8.95 2.08
N ALA A 71 7.27 -7.97 1.77
CA ALA A 71 7.58 -6.57 1.98
C ALA A 71 6.58 -5.84 2.89
N PHE A 72 7.11 -5.02 3.80
CA PHE A 72 6.36 -4.28 4.83
C PHE A 72 6.71 -2.80 4.82
N LEU A 73 5.74 -1.96 5.15
CA LEU A 73 6.01 -0.57 5.54
C LEU A 73 6.48 -0.53 7.01
N GLU A 74 7.28 0.47 7.36
CA GLU A 74 7.85 0.61 8.70
C GLU A 74 6.84 0.77 9.83
N ASP A 75 5.63 1.25 9.55
CA ASP A 75 4.55 1.44 10.52
C ASP A 75 3.55 0.27 10.62
N GLU A 76 3.75 -0.77 9.82
CA GLU A 76 2.87 -1.95 9.82
C GLU A 76 3.23 -2.94 10.93
N GLU A 77 2.33 -3.88 11.17
CA GLU A 77 2.59 -4.98 12.09
C GLU A 77 3.63 -5.93 11.49
N LEU A 78 4.87 -5.79 11.95
CA LEU A 78 5.99 -6.63 11.53
C LEU A 78 5.93 -8.03 12.18
N PRO A 79 6.38 -9.08 11.49
CA PRO A 79 6.57 -10.40 12.09
C PRO A 79 7.49 -10.36 13.34
N GLU A 80 7.26 -11.25 14.31
CA GLU A 80 8.01 -11.27 15.57
C GLU A 80 9.52 -11.51 15.39
N ASP A 81 9.93 -12.25 14.35
CA ASP A 81 11.35 -12.40 14.00
C ASP A 81 11.95 -11.10 13.49
N LEU A 82 11.26 -10.37 12.62
CA LEU A 82 11.69 -9.06 12.10
C LEU A 82 11.67 -7.94 13.16
N LYS A 83 10.75 -8.00 14.13
CA LYS A 83 10.74 -7.09 15.29
C LYS A 83 11.98 -7.28 16.16
N ARG A 84 12.40 -8.53 16.37
CA ARG A 84 13.58 -8.88 17.17
C ARG A 84 14.88 -8.61 16.42
N ASP A 85 14.91 -8.91 15.13
CA ASP A 85 16.07 -8.69 14.28
C ASP A 85 15.68 -8.01 12.96
N ARG A 86 15.93 -6.70 12.91
CA ARG A 86 15.69 -5.86 11.73
C ARG A 86 16.65 -6.17 10.59
N CYS A 87 17.76 -6.88 10.85
CA CYS A 87 18.74 -7.25 9.84
C CYS A 87 18.27 -8.38 8.94
N LEU A 88 17.16 -9.05 9.29
CA LEU A 88 16.49 -10.01 8.41
C LEU A 88 15.86 -9.36 7.17
N ALA A 89 15.73 -8.02 7.16
CA ALA A 89 15.17 -7.27 6.05
C ALA A 89 16.23 -6.45 5.30
N LEU A 90 16.09 -6.38 3.99
CA LEU A 90 16.70 -5.31 3.18
C LEU A 90 15.87 -4.04 3.32
N LYS A 91 16.51 -2.89 3.50
CA LYS A 91 15.82 -1.61 3.43
C LYS A 91 15.73 -1.16 1.96
N ALA A 92 14.51 -0.93 1.48
CA ALA A 92 14.29 -0.34 0.17
C ALA A 92 14.36 1.19 0.28
N ASP A 93 15.22 1.80 -0.53
CA ASP A 93 15.36 3.24 -0.64
C ASP A 93 15.15 3.68 -2.09
N VAL A 94 14.51 4.83 -2.28
CA VAL A 94 14.23 5.38 -3.61
C VAL A 94 14.77 6.81 -3.63
N ASN A 95 15.66 7.06 -4.57
CA ASN A 95 16.32 8.34 -4.73
C ASN A 95 15.94 9.00 -6.05
N LYS A 96 15.77 10.33 -6.00
CA LYS A 96 15.62 11.14 -7.20
C LYS A 96 16.98 11.36 -7.83
N VAL A 97 17.17 10.84 -9.04
CA VAL A 97 18.40 11.07 -9.80
C VAL A 97 18.32 12.42 -10.50
N SER A 98 19.42 13.16 -10.51
CA SER A 98 19.52 14.40 -11.29
C SER A 98 19.17 14.14 -12.75
N GLY A 99 18.14 14.83 -13.23
CA GLY A 99 17.61 14.72 -14.59
C GLY A 99 17.81 16.00 -15.39
N GLY A 100 17.81 15.87 -16.72
CA GLY A 100 17.71 17.03 -17.61
C GLY A 100 16.33 17.71 -17.52
N PHE A 101 16.16 18.82 -18.24
CA PHE A 101 14.93 19.60 -18.25
C PHE A 101 13.69 18.73 -18.54
N LEU A 102 12.66 18.82 -17.68
CA LEU A 102 11.36 18.13 -17.79
C LEU A 102 11.38 16.59 -17.70
N LYS A 103 12.40 16.00 -17.07
CA LYS A 103 12.41 14.55 -16.78
C LYS A 103 12.36 14.27 -15.28
N THR A 104 11.45 13.40 -14.88
CA THR A 104 11.51 12.74 -13.56
C THR A 104 12.35 11.49 -13.69
N LYS A 105 13.37 11.34 -12.84
CA LYS A 105 14.22 10.17 -12.79
C LYS A 105 14.29 9.61 -11.38
N LEU A 106 14.07 8.31 -11.23
CA LEU A 106 14.18 7.60 -9.96
C LEU A 106 15.12 6.42 -10.09
N GLN A 107 15.82 6.13 -9.00
CA GLN A 107 16.60 4.91 -8.84
C GLN A 107 16.28 4.32 -7.47
N MET A 108 16.06 3.00 -7.44
CA MET A 108 15.78 2.27 -6.21
C MET A 108 17.01 1.45 -5.81
N SER A 109 17.29 1.41 -4.52
CA SER A 109 18.41 0.69 -3.92
C SER A 109 17.91 -0.19 -2.79
N LEU A 110 18.44 -1.40 -2.70
CA LEU A 110 18.28 -2.28 -1.55
C LEU A 110 19.54 -2.19 -0.69
N LEU A 111 19.35 -1.83 0.57
CA LEU A 111 20.40 -1.61 1.54
C LEU A 111 20.37 -2.72 2.59
N ASP A 112 21.54 -3.15 3.06
CA ASP A 112 21.63 -4.00 4.25
C ASP A 112 21.39 -3.20 5.54
N CYS A 113 21.46 -3.87 6.69
CA CYS A 113 21.31 -3.26 8.01
C CYS A 113 22.37 -2.20 8.34
N ASN A 114 23.51 -2.22 7.64
CA ASN A 114 24.61 -1.27 7.78
C ASN A 114 24.50 -0.11 6.77
N ASN A 115 23.38 -0.01 6.04
CA ASN A 115 23.15 0.95 4.96
C ASN A 115 24.10 0.80 3.77
N LYS A 116 24.63 -0.39 3.52
CA LYS A 116 25.42 -0.70 2.32
C LYS A 116 24.49 -1.16 1.19
N VAL A 117 24.70 -0.63 -0.01
CA VAL A 117 23.94 -1.02 -1.21
C VAL A 117 24.28 -2.46 -1.58
N VAL A 118 23.27 -3.34 -1.44
CA VAL A 118 23.30 -4.75 -1.86
C VAL A 118 22.90 -4.88 -3.32
N ALA A 119 21.90 -4.10 -3.75
CA ALA A 119 21.47 -4.06 -5.13
C ALA A 119 20.92 -2.69 -5.49
N ALA A 120 21.09 -2.28 -6.74
CA ALA A 120 20.53 -1.04 -7.27
C ALA A 120 19.80 -1.32 -8.58
N SER A 121 18.68 -0.63 -8.78
CA SER A 121 17.95 -0.69 -10.04
C SER A 121 18.65 0.08 -11.15
N LYS A 122 18.22 -0.16 -12.38
CA LYS A 122 18.34 0.84 -13.44
C LYS A 122 17.61 2.12 -13.06
N VAL A 123 17.98 3.23 -13.69
CA VAL A 123 17.25 4.49 -13.55
C VAL A 123 15.98 4.40 -14.39
N GLY A 124 14.82 4.59 -13.75
CA GLY A 124 13.56 4.80 -14.45
C GLY A 124 13.37 6.29 -14.74
N GLU A 125 12.89 6.63 -15.94
CA GLU A 125 12.71 8.01 -16.37
C GLU A 125 11.42 8.25 -17.15
N THR A 126 10.79 9.40 -16.93
CA THR A 126 9.61 9.81 -17.69
C THR A 126 9.59 11.31 -17.95
N ARG A 127 8.88 11.70 -19.01
CA ARG A 127 8.62 13.10 -19.41
C ARG A 127 7.23 13.59 -19.03
N GLU A 128 6.46 12.76 -18.31
CA GLU A 128 5.16 13.17 -17.80
C GLU A 128 5.31 14.38 -16.86
N LYS A 129 4.41 15.36 -17.01
CA LYS A 129 4.47 16.63 -16.27
C LYS A 129 3.71 16.53 -14.95
N LYS A 130 2.70 15.67 -14.86
CA LYS A 130 1.97 15.44 -13.60
C LYS A 130 2.82 14.65 -12.64
N TYR A 131 3.23 15.25 -11.52
CA TYR A 131 4.15 14.65 -10.56
C TYR A 131 3.73 13.26 -10.10
N GLU A 132 2.47 13.09 -9.69
CA GLU A 132 1.96 11.80 -9.21
C GLU A 132 2.18 10.68 -10.24
N VAL A 133 1.76 10.93 -11.47
CA VAL A 133 1.91 9.99 -12.59
C VAL A 133 3.40 9.80 -12.93
N ALA A 134 4.18 10.88 -12.91
CA ALA A 134 5.60 10.83 -13.27
C ALA A 134 6.41 9.97 -12.29
N TYR A 135 6.23 10.15 -10.98
CA TYR A 135 6.92 9.34 -9.97
C TYR A 135 6.46 7.88 -10.04
N ASN A 136 5.17 7.64 -10.26
CA ASN A 136 4.59 6.31 -10.43
C ASN A 136 5.19 5.54 -11.63
N LEU A 137 5.35 6.22 -12.77
CA LEU A 137 5.92 5.62 -13.98
C LEU A 137 7.42 5.37 -13.81
N ALA A 138 8.16 6.36 -13.32
CA ALA A 138 9.61 6.24 -13.11
C ALA A 138 9.93 5.12 -12.10
N LEU A 139 9.14 4.97 -11.03
CA LEU A 139 9.35 3.90 -10.04
C LEU A 139 9.08 2.52 -10.65
N ARG A 140 8.00 2.36 -11.43
CA ARG A 140 7.69 1.07 -12.07
C ARG A 140 8.78 0.65 -13.06
N GLU A 141 9.27 1.60 -13.85
CA GLU A 141 10.38 1.34 -14.77
C GLU A 141 11.67 0.98 -14.03
N ALA A 142 12.01 1.70 -12.95
CA ALA A 142 13.15 1.35 -12.10
C ALA A 142 12.98 -0.07 -11.52
N PHE A 143 11.77 -0.42 -11.06
CA PHE A 143 11.48 -1.72 -10.48
C PHE A 143 11.67 -2.89 -11.46
N GLU A 144 11.64 -2.68 -12.77
CA GLU A 144 11.86 -3.75 -13.76
C GLU A 144 13.16 -4.54 -13.54
N THR A 145 14.19 -3.91 -12.96
CA THR A 145 15.41 -4.63 -12.54
C THR A 145 15.10 -5.77 -11.59
N PHE A 146 14.20 -5.56 -10.63
CA PHE A 146 13.87 -6.50 -9.56
C PHE A 146 12.81 -7.55 -9.94
N GLN A 147 12.18 -7.43 -11.12
CA GLN A 147 11.15 -8.38 -11.55
C GLN A 147 11.71 -9.76 -11.93
N ASN A 148 12.98 -9.80 -12.34
CA ASN A 148 13.61 -11.00 -12.91
C ASN A 148 14.62 -11.65 -11.94
N PHE A 149 14.67 -11.22 -10.68
CA PHE A 149 15.44 -11.95 -9.69
C PHE A 149 14.61 -13.15 -9.26
N ASP A 150 15.18 -14.35 -9.41
CA ASP A 150 14.61 -15.58 -8.87
C ASP A 150 14.81 -15.57 -7.34
N TYR A 151 14.01 -14.73 -6.67
CA TYR A 151 14.10 -14.54 -5.24
C TYR A 151 13.57 -15.80 -4.54
N ALA A 152 14.50 -16.52 -3.91
CA ALA A 152 14.21 -17.63 -3.03
C ALA A 152 15.06 -17.44 -1.78
N TYR A 153 14.40 -17.18 -0.65
CA TYR A 153 15.10 -16.98 0.61
C TYR A 153 15.96 -18.19 0.97
N GLN A 154 17.26 -17.95 1.19
CA GLN A 154 18.24 -18.93 1.62
C GLN A 154 18.92 -18.40 2.89
N PRO A 155 18.69 -19.02 4.06
CA PRO A 155 19.27 -18.53 5.30
C PRO A 155 20.80 -18.62 5.25
N THR A 156 21.49 -17.51 5.51
CA THR A 156 22.95 -17.48 5.65
C THR A 156 23.34 -18.00 7.04
N SER A 157 24.44 -18.76 7.10
CA SER A 157 24.89 -19.48 8.29
C SER A 157 25.47 -18.62 9.41
N ASP A 158 25.54 -17.29 9.25
CA ASP A 158 26.27 -16.39 10.17
C ASP A 158 25.42 -15.83 11.32
N SER A 159 24.14 -16.19 11.43
CA SER A 159 23.25 -15.66 12.47
C SER A 159 22.84 -16.68 13.54
N ASN A 160 23.57 -17.79 13.69
CA ASN A 160 23.22 -18.79 14.70
C ASN A 160 24.43 -19.28 15.51
N SER A 161 24.88 -18.46 16.46
CA SER A 161 25.62 -18.96 17.62
C SER A 161 25.32 -18.11 18.87
N LYS A 162 24.26 -18.48 19.57
CA LYS A 162 24.22 -18.72 21.04
C LYS A 162 22.77 -18.69 21.51
N MET A 163 22.15 -19.87 21.53
CA MET A 163 21.12 -20.20 22.50
C MET A 163 21.53 -21.56 23.05
N ASP A 164 22.35 -21.52 24.11
CA ASP A 164 22.60 -22.66 24.97
C ASP A 164 21.63 -22.53 26.15
N ASP A 165 20.60 -23.35 26.10
CA ASP A 165 19.72 -23.60 27.22
C ASP A 165 20.50 -24.39 28.27
N THR A 166 20.78 -23.77 29.43
CA THR A 166 20.53 -24.37 30.76
C THR A 166 20.77 -23.31 31.84
N LYS A 167 19.67 -22.87 32.46
CA LYS A 167 19.40 -22.75 33.92
C LYS A 167 18.64 -21.46 34.29
N ALA A 168 17.31 -21.57 34.28
CA ALA A 168 16.39 -20.83 35.16
C ALA A 168 16.79 -21.08 36.65
N ASP A 169 16.53 -20.26 37.66
CA ASP A 169 15.26 -19.73 38.16
C ASP A 169 15.63 -19.09 39.52
N VAL A 170 15.19 -17.86 39.84
CA VAL A 170 14.64 -17.39 41.14
C VAL A 170 14.33 -15.89 41.00
N ALA A 171 13.25 -15.53 40.28
CA ALA A 171 12.66 -14.18 40.40
C ALA A 171 11.22 -14.10 39.86
N ALA A 172 10.85 -14.96 38.89
CA ALA A 172 9.62 -14.80 38.11
C ALA A 172 8.34 -15.43 38.70
N ILE A 173 8.32 -15.89 39.97
CA ILE A 173 7.16 -16.61 40.53
C ILE A 173 6.18 -15.70 41.31
N LYS A 174 6.53 -14.45 41.63
CA LYS A 174 5.60 -13.55 42.35
C LYS A 174 4.58 -12.82 41.46
N ASP A 175 4.94 -12.50 40.21
CA ASP A 175 4.10 -11.63 39.37
C ASP A 175 3.00 -12.38 38.61
N GLN A 176 3.16 -13.68 38.35
CA GLN A 176 2.15 -14.44 37.60
C GLN A 176 0.89 -14.77 38.42
N LYS A 177 0.97 -14.76 39.75
CA LYS A 177 -0.21 -15.00 40.63
C LYS A 177 -1.07 -13.74 40.77
N ALA A 178 -0.46 -12.56 40.72
CA ALA A 178 -1.16 -11.27 40.71
C ALA A 178 -1.84 -11.03 39.35
N ALA A 179 -1.15 -11.30 38.23
CA ALA A 179 -1.71 -11.14 36.89
C ALA A 179 -2.89 -12.10 36.62
N LYS A 180 -2.82 -13.36 37.08
CA LYS A 180 -3.94 -14.31 36.94
C LYS A 180 -5.17 -13.91 37.74
N LYS A 181 -4.99 -13.37 38.95
CA LYS A 181 -6.10 -12.90 39.79
C LYS A 181 -6.78 -11.67 39.21
N GLU A 182 -6.02 -10.77 38.58
CA GLU A 182 -6.58 -9.59 37.92
C GLU A 182 -7.33 -9.96 36.63
N ILE A 183 -6.81 -10.90 35.84
CA ILE A 183 -7.50 -11.41 34.64
C ILE A 183 -8.81 -12.10 35.01
N GLU A 184 -8.86 -12.86 36.11
CA GLU A 184 -10.07 -13.51 36.59
C GLU A 184 -11.11 -12.51 37.10
N ARG A 185 -10.67 -11.46 37.81
CA ARG A 185 -11.54 -10.35 38.23
C ARG A 185 -12.14 -9.60 37.04
N LEU A 186 -11.31 -9.25 36.05
CA LEU A 186 -11.73 -8.55 34.83
C LEU A 186 -12.69 -9.40 34.00
N LYS A 187 -12.49 -10.72 33.91
CA LYS A 187 -13.43 -11.63 33.23
C LYS A 187 -14.80 -11.66 33.91
N ASN A 188 -14.83 -11.74 35.25
CA ASN A 188 -16.08 -11.73 36.01
C ASN A 188 -16.80 -10.38 35.89
N GLU A 189 -16.06 -9.27 35.83
CA GLU A 189 -16.61 -7.94 35.65
C GLU A 189 -17.23 -7.77 34.26
N VAL A 190 -16.53 -8.20 33.19
CA VAL A 190 -17.05 -8.20 31.81
C VAL A 190 -18.29 -9.09 31.69
N GLU A 191 -18.32 -10.25 32.34
CA GLU A 191 -19.49 -11.14 32.32
C GLU A 191 -20.70 -10.52 33.06
N SER A 192 -20.45 -9.81 34.16
CA SER A 192 -21.49 -9.06 34.88
C SER A 192 -22.06 -7.90 34.07
N LEU A 193 -21.22 -7.19 33.30
CA LEU A 193 -21.65 -6.10 32.42
C LEU A 193 -22.43 -6.62 31.22
N LYS A 194 -21.98 -7.73 30.62
CA LYS A 194 -22.67 -8.38 29.49
C LYS A 194 -24.05 -8.92 29.88
N ASN A 195 -24.19 -9.42 31.11
CA ASN A 195 -25.49 -9.85 31.63
C ASN A 195 -26.40 -8.66 31.96
N LYS A 196 -25.87 -7.55 32.51
CA LYS A 196 -26.62 -6.30 32.66
C LYS A 196 -27.09 -5.72 31.33
N GLU A 197 -26.26 -5.79 30.29
CA GLU A 197 -26.65 -5.36 28.94
C GLU A 197 -27.72 -6.28 28.34
N ARG A 198 -27.66 -7.61 28.55
CA ARG A 198 -28.74 -8.53 28.12
C ARG A 198 -30.06 -8.28 28.87
N GLU A 199 -30.00 -7.99 30.16
CA GLU A 199 -31.18 -7.63 30.95
C GLU A 199 -31.75 -6.27 30.52
N ALA A 200 -30.90 -5.28 30.21
CA ALA A 200 -31.31 -3.99 29.67
C ALA A 200 -31.95 -4.12 28.27
N VAL A 201 -31.39 -4.94 27.38
CA VAL A 201 -31.96 -5.21 26.05
C VAL A 201 -33.31 -5.95 26.16
N SER A 202 -33.46 -6.88 27.11
CA SER A 202 -34.74 -7.57 27.36
C SER A 202 -35.83 -6.66 27.94
N GLN A 203 -35.45 -5.61 28.69
CA GLN A 203 -36.39 -4.59 29.17
C GLN A 203 -36.77 -3.56 28.10
N VAL A 204 -35.86 -3.23 27.17
CA VAL A 204 -36.15 -2.38 26.01
C VAL A 204 -37.09 -3.10 25.03
N GLU A 205 -36.89 -4.39 24.78
CA GLU A 205 -37.74 -5.17 23.85
C GLU A 205 -39.19 -5.34 24.36
N LYS A 206 -39.39 -5.45 25.69
CA LYS A 206 -40.74 -5.47 26.30
C LYS A 206 -41.44 -4.10 26.30
N GLN A 207 -40.73 -3.00 26.13
CA GLN A 207 -41.33 -1.66 26.03
C GLN A 207 -41.63 -1.20 24.59
N VAL A 208 -41.01 -1.81 23.57
CA VAL A 208 -41.25 -1.45 22.15
C VAL A 208 -42.58 -2.01 21.59
N ILE A 209 -43.15 -3.08 22.16
CA ILE A 209 -44.41 -3.67 21.65
C ILE A 209 -45.67 -2.90 22.10
N LYS A 210 -45.56 -1.93 23.03
CA LYS A 210 -46.74 -1.22 23.59
C LYS A 210 -46.94 0.22 23.11
N ALA A 211 -46.04 0.78 22.29
CA ALA A 211 -46.02 2.22 22.01
C ALA A 211 -46.10 2.60 20.52
N GLU A 212 -46.69 1.75 19.67
CA GLU A 212 -46.99 2.09 18.27
C GLU A 212 -48.49 2.40 18.09
N SER A 213 -48.95 3.49 18.71
CA SER A 213 -50.16 4.19 18.24
C SER A 213 -50.09 5.66 18.64
N LYS A 214 -50.09 6.51 17.61
CA LYS A 214 -50.41 7.95 17.59
C LYS A 214 -49.23 8.93 17.55
N THR A 215 -48.88 9.27 16.31
CA THR A 215 -48.65 10.58 15.69
C THR A 215 -48.37 11.82 16.57
N GLU A 216 -47.24 12.45 16.23
CA GLU A 216 -46.97 13.89 16.02
C GLU A 216 -46.27 14.78 17.07
N VAL A 217 -45.35 15.58 16.49
CA VAL A 217 -44.75 16.88 16.86
C VAL A 217 -43.40 16.89 17.63
N MET A 218 -42.38 17.41 16.93
CA MET A 218 -41.06 17.93 17.35
C MET A 218 -41.17 19.05 18.44
N PRO A 219 -40.12 19.49 19.18
CA PRO A 219 -38.78 19.86 18.66
C PRO A 219 -37.51 19.70 19.57
N SER A 220 -36.34 19.71 18.90
CA SER A 220 -35.04 20.39 19.25
C SER A 220 -33.77 19.61 19.72
N ALA A 221 -32.79 19.53 18.78
CA ALA A 221 -31.31 19.67 18.83
C ALA A 221 -30.35 18.54 19.35
N PRO A 222 -29.08 18.42 18.84
CA PRO A 222 -28.33 19.29 17.90
C PRO A 222 -27.70 18.67 16.62
N LYS A 223 -27.80 19.47 15.53
CA LYS A 223 -26.95 19.67 14.32
C LYS A 223 -25.94 18.60 13.84
N ASN A 224 -26.33 17.92 12.76
CA ASN A 224 -25.50 17.75 11.57
C ASN A 224 -26.28 18.35 10.39
N THR A 225 -25.65 19.23 9.61
CA THR A 225 -26.31 19.98 8.53
C THR A 225 -26.64 19.05 7.36
N ILE A 226 -27.89 18.56 7.33
CA ILE A 226 -28.51 18.03 6.12
C ILE A 226 -29.13 19.24 5.42
N VAL A 227 -28.51 19.68 4.33
CA VAL A 227 -29.15 20.62 3.41
C VAL A 227 -30.11 19.77 2.56
N GLU A 228 -31.38 19.75 2.95
CA GLU A 228 -32.47 19.24 2.12
C GLU A 228 -32.75 20.29 1.04
N ASP A 229 -31.86 20.34 0.05
CA ASP A 229 -32.06 21.13 -1.15
C ASP A 229 -32.96 20.33 -2.09
N THR A 230 -34.00 20.98 -2.60
CA THR A 230 -34.95 20.43 -3.57
C THR A 230 -34.19 19.81 -4.73
N ALA A 231 -34.12 18.47 -4.79
CA ALA A 231 -33.34 17.78 -5.80
C ALA A 231 -34.05 17.85 -7.16
N ASP A 232 -33.64 18.82 -7.97
CA ASP A 232 -34.01 18.92 -9.37
C ASP A 232 -33.80 17.58 -10.09
N LEU A 233 -34.75 17.20 -10.93
CA LEU A 233 -34.70 15.93 -11.67
C LEU A 233 -33.56 15.98 -12.71
N LEU A 234 -32.62 15.05 -12.58
CA LEU A 234 -31.45 14.92 -13.44
C LEU A 234 -31.55 13.69 -14.35
N TYR A 235 -30.99 13.80 -15.56
CA TYR A 235 -30.94 12.73 -16.54
C TYR A 235 -29.49 12.41 -16.94
N ALA A 236 -29.15 11.13 -16.99
CA ALA A 236 -27.86 10.64 -17.45
C ALA A 236 -27.92 10.27 -18.94
N GLN A 237 -27.05 10.88 -19.75
CA GLN A 237 -26.87 10.56 -21.16
C GLN A 237 -25.58 9.74 -21.33
N PRO A 238 -25.60 8.59 -22.01
CA PRO A 238 -24.42 7.74 -22.13
C PRO A 238 -23.28 8.41 -22.90
N LEU A 239 -22.05 8.15 -22.45
CA LEU A 239 -20.78 8.52 -23.09
C LEU A 239 -19.87 7.28 -23.14
N ASP A 240 -18.82 7.31 -23.97
CA ASP A 240 -17.86 6.20 -24.11
C ASP A 240 -17.29 5.68 -22.78
N ASN A 241 -17.10 6.57 -21.79
CA ASN A 241 -16.49 6.26 -20.51
C ASN A 241 -17.36 6.64 -19.29
N GLY A 242 -18.68 6.77 -19.47
CA GLY A 242 -19.59 7.10 -18.37
C GLY A 242 -20.85 7.81 -18.85
N TYR A 243 -21.22 8.91 -18.18
CA TYR A 243 -22.47 9.61 -18.47
C TYR A 243 -22.31 11.14 -18.38
N GLN A 244 -22.99 11.86 -19.25
CA GLN A 244 -23.24 13.29 -19.09
C GLN A 244 -24.54 13.50 -18.33
N ILE A 245 -24.49 14.25 -17.23
CA ILE A 245 -25.69 14.57 -16.44
C ILE A 245 -26.22 15.92 -16.86
N VAL A 246 -27.50 15.96 -17.21
CA VAL A 246 -28.22 17.17 -17.62
C VAL A 246 -29.45 17.40 -16.73
N ASP A 247 -29.86 18.66 -16.59
CA ASP A 247 -31.11 19.04 -15.94
C ASP A 247 -32.31 18.96 -16.91
N THR A 248 -33.47 19.45 -16.48
CA THR A 248 -34.68 19.54 -17.32
C THR A 248 -34.59 20.55 -18.46
N GLU A 249 -33.60 21.46 -18.44
CA GLU A 249 -33.34 22.48 -19.46
C GLU A 249 -32.17 22.08 -20.39
N PRO A 250 -32.00 20.78 -20.64
CA PRO A 250 -30.78 20.12 -21.16
C PRO A 250 -29.42 20.76 -20.84
N LYS A 251 -29.26 21.48 -19.73
CA LYS A 251 -27.98 22.09 -19.38
C LYS A 251 -27.10 21.04 -18.73
N LYS A 252 -25.84 21.01 -19.14
CA LYS A 252 -24.84 20.09 -18.57
C LYS A 252 -24.53 20.47 -17.12
N VAL A 253 -24.89 19.59 -16.20
CA VAL A 253 -24.66 19.72 -14.76
C VAL A 253 -23.29 19.15 -14.36
N MET A 254 -23.00 17.91 -14.78
CA MET A 254 -21.73 17.23 -14.47
C MET A 254 -21.44 16.09 -15.46
N ILE A 255 -20.24 15.51 -15.36
CA ILE A 255 -19.86 14.29 -16.10
C ILE A 255 -19.48 13.22 -15.09
N LEU A 256 -20.11 12.06 -15.19
CA LEU A 256 -19.81 10.86 -14.43
C LEU A 256 -18.89 9.96 -15.25
N LEU A 257 -17.86 9.42 -14.63
CA LEU A 257 -16.93 8.45 -15.20
C LEU A 257 -17.19 7.08 -14.59
N ASN A 258 -17.18 6.04 -15.42
CA ASN A 258 -17.32 4.65 -14.97
C ASN A 258 -16.17 4.27 -14.02
N THR A 259 -16.49 3.48 -13.00
CA THR A 259 -15.50 2.82 -12.14
C THR A 259 -15.57 1.30 -12.32
N GLY A 260 -14.64 0.56 -11.71
CA GLY A 260 -14.70 -0.90 -11.66
C GLY A 260 -15.82 -1.43 -10.75
N VAL A 261 -16.54 -0.56 -10.04
CA VAL A 261 -17.63 -0.93 -9.12
C VAL A 261 -18.97 -0.58 -9.74
N GLN A 262 -19.93 -1.51 -9.68
CA GLN A 262 -21.27 -1.29 -10.22
C GLN A 262 -22.00 -0.16 -9.48
N ASN A 263 -22.74 0.64 -10.23
CA ASN A 263 -23.52 1.78 -9.72
C ASN A 263 -22.69 2.79 -8.91
N THR A 264 -21.40 2.91 -9.23
CA THR A 264 -20.48 3.86 -8.61
C THR A 264 -19.71 4.58 -9.71
N PHE A 265 -19.71 5.90 -9.65
CA PHE A 265 -19.14 6.78 -10.65
C PHE A 265 -18.26 7.85 -10.01
N LEU A 266 -17.19 8.23 -10.69
CA LEU A 266 -16.37 9.39 -10.32
C LEU A 266 -16.92 10.65 -11.01
N VAL A 267 -16.93 11.77 -10.31
CA VAL A 267 -17.33 13.06 -10.90
C VAL A 267 -16.11 13.70 -11.55
N LYS A 268 -16.15 13.88 -12.88
CA LYS A 268 -15.01 14.40 -13.64
C LYS A 268 -14.61 15.80 -13.17
N GLY A 269 -13.38 15.92 -12.65
CA GLY A 269 -12.80 17.21 -12.24
C GLY A 269 -13.20 17.68 -10.85
N LYS A 270 -13.79 16.81 -10.02
CA LYS A 270 -14.07 17.06 -8.59
C LYS A 270 -13.66 15.86 -7.75
N ASP A 271 -13.25 16.10 -6.50
CA ASP A 271 -13.03 15.06 -5.50
C ASP A 271 -14.38 14.58 -4.94
N ALA A 272 -15.17 13.98 -5.83
CA ALA A 272 -16.54 13.57 -5.57
C ALA A 272 -16.91 12.27 -6.27
N ILE A 273 -17.81 11.52 -5.64
CA ILE A 273 -18.36 10.26 -6.14
C ILE A 273 -19.87 10.33 -6.21
N VAL A 274 -20.45 9.60 -7.17
CA VAL A 274 -21.89 9.34 -7.24
C VAL A 274 -22.12 7.85 -7.19
N TYR A 275 -22.91 7.38 -6.23
CA TYR A 275 -23.19 5.95 -6.09
C TYR A 275 -24.64 5.69 -5.67
N LYS A 276 -25.12 4.46 -5.91
CA LYS A 276 -26.47 4.05 -5.54
C LYS A 276 -26.49 3.42 -4.15
N ARG A 277 -27.30 3.96 -3.23
CA ARG A 277 -27.56 3.40 -1.90
C ARG A 277 -29.04 3.04 -1.78
N GLY A 278 -29.36 1.75 -1.80
CA GLY A 278 -30.74 1.28 -1.87
C GLY A 278 -31.40 1.73 -3.17
N ASN A 279 -32.45 2.57 -3.07
CA ASN A 279 -33.15 3.12 -4.23
C ASN A 279 -32.79 4.58 -4.56
N THR A 280 -31.79 5.14 -3.87
CA THR A 280 -31.45 6.56 -3.96
C THR A 280 -30.02 6.74 -4.48
N TRP A 281 -29.83 7.71 -5.38
CA TRP A 281 -28.50 8.13 -5.81
C TRP A 281 -27.92 9.13 -4.81
N VAL A 282 -26.66 8.95 -4.45
CA VAL A 282 -25.96 9.76 -3.46
C VAL A 282 -24.74 10.38 -4.11
N TYR A 283 -24.57 11.67 -3.95
CA TYR A 283 -23.38 12.44 -4.28
C TYR A 283 -22.62 12.72 -2.98
N GLU A 284 -21.35 12.34 -2.94
CA GLU A 284 -20.45 12.64 -1.83
C GLU A 284 -19.24 13.41 -2.35
N SER A 285 -18.89 14.50 -1.68
CA SER A 285 -17.71 15.31 -2.02
C SER A 285 -16.99 15.81 -0.79
N TYR A 286 -15.69 16.00 -0.89
CA TYR A 286 -14.91 16.68 0.14
C TYR A 286 -14.79 18.17 -0.19
N GLU A 287 -15.43 19.02 0.60
CA GLU A 287 -15.28 20.48 0.51
C GLU A 287 -14.63 20.98 1.81
N THR A 288 -13.43 21.57 1.72
CA THR A 288 -12.69 22.09 2.89
C THR A 288 -12.46 21.05 4.01
N GLU A 289 -12.03 19.84 3.64
CA GLU A 289 -11.78 18.70 4.55
C GLU A 289 -13.03 18.14 5.26
N LYS A 290 -14.22 18.58 4.87
CA LYS A 290 -15.49 18.03 5.38
C LYS A 290 -16.18 17.24 4.27
N LEU A 291 -16.67 16.06 4.64
CA LEU A 291 -17.51 15.25 3.76
C LEU A 291 -18.90 15.88 3.69
N GLU A 292 -19.27 16.36 2.51
CA GLU A 292 -20.64 16.73 2.18
C GLU A 292 -21.33 15.56 1.47
N THR A 293 -22.56 15.27 1.88
CA THR A 293 -23.40 14.23 1.29
C THR A 293 -24.71 14.85 0.82
N LYS A 294 -25.06 14.63 -0.44
CA LYS A 294 -26.29 15.13 -1.07
C LYS A 294 -27.00 13.98 -1.77
N THR A 295 -28.31 13.89 -1.65
CA THR A 295 -29.11 12.93 -2.43
C THR A 295 -29.43 13.50 -3.80
N LEU A 296 -29.37 12.68 -4.84
CA LEU A 296 -29.67 13.05 -6.22
C LEU A 296 -30.95 12.36 -6.71
N ASN A 297 -31.81 13.12 -7.37
CA ASN A 297 -32.91 12.58 -8.17
C ASN A 297 -32.43 12.31 -9.60
N LEU A 298 -31.66 11.24 -9.77
CA LEU A 298 -30.99 10.91 -11.03
C LEU A 298 -31.64 9.72 -11.74
N LYS A 299 -31.99 9.89 -13.01
CA LYS A 299 -32.47 8.84 -13.91
C LYS A 299 -31.43 8.52 -14.98
N PHE A 300 -31.18 7.23 -15.18
CA PHE A 300 -30.34 6.69 -16.25
C PHE A 300 -31.18 6.24 -17.43
#